data_AF-A0A2W4IHS0-F1
#
_entry.id   AF-A0A2W4IHS0-F1
#
_cell.length_a   1.000
_cell.length_b   1.000
_cell.length_c   1.000
_cell.angle_alpha   90.00
_cell.angle_beta   90.00
_cell.angle_gamma   90.00
#
_symmetry.space_group_name_H-M   'P 1'
#
loop_
_entity.id
_entity.type
_entity.pdbx_description
1 polymer ?
#
loop_
_entity_poly.entity_id
_entity_poly.type
_entity_poly.pdbx_seq_one_letter_code
_entity_poly.pdbx_strand_id
1 'polypeptide(L)'
;METREHNQSLDQGNLHSITQTLSAEIFQMIKDLDEDKNGFVEFGNVARGVLGQQSQYASRYLDPVWQNEGYLYCGEGLRVEGNPEDYHSLRIYKADIPKFVERVFASKKRFY
;
A
#
# COMPACT_ATOMS: atom_id res chain seq x y z
N MET A 1 -36.55 -32.48 -8.98
CA MET A 1 -35.48 -31.69 -9.62
C MET A 1 -34.70 -31.06 -8.49
N GLU A 2 -33.61 -31.69 -8.07
CA GLU A 2 -32.72 -31.21 -7.01
C GLU A 2 -31.68 -30.27 -7.66
N THR A 3 -31.70 -28.99 -7.31
CA THR A 3 -30.56 -28.10 -7.56
C THR A 3 -29.79 -27.95 -6.26
N ARG A 4 -28.61 -28.58 -6.24
CA ARG A 4 -27.59 -28.50 -5.21
C ARG A 4 -27.12 -27.05 -5.06
N GLU A 5 -27.53 -26.37 -4.00
CA GLU A 5 -26.84 -25.18 -3.51
C GLU A 5 -25.61 -25.64 -2.71
N HIS A 6 -24.47 -25.70 -3.38
CA HIS A 6 -23.17 -25.91 -2.75
C HIS A 6 -22.29 -24.70 -3.08
N ASN A 7 -22.64 -23.54 -2.51
CA ASN A 7 -21.71 -22.41 -2.46
C ASN A 7 -21.05 -22.42 -1.09
N GLN A 8 -19.80 -22.87 -1.15
CA GLN A 8 -18.84 -22.97 -0.08
C GLN A 8 -18.84 -21.71 0.79
N SER A 9 -19.06 -21.89 2.10
CA SER A 9 -18.54 -20.99 3.12
C SER A 9 -17.05 -20.80 2.86
N LEU A 10 -16.68 -19.66 2.28
CA LEU A 10 -15.32 -19.15 2.38
C LEU A 10 -15.05 -18.95 3.87
N ASP A 11 -14.29 -19.90 4.42
CA ASP A 11 -13.94 -20.00 5.83
C ASP A 11 -13.31 -18.68 6.30
N GLN A 12 -14.07 -17.91 7.09
CA GLN A 12 -13.59 -16.63 7.63
C GLN A 12 -12.34 -16.81 8.52
N GLY A 13 -12.10 -18.03 9.04
CA GLY A 13 -10.89 -18.38 9.78
C GLY A 13 -9.62 -18.39 8.92
N ASN A 14 -9.74 -18.75 7.63
CA ASN A 14 -8.62 -18.76 6.69
C ASN A 14 -8.29 -17.33 6.22
N LEU A 15 -9.30 -16.50 5.98
CA LEU A 15 -9.10 -15.11 5.57
C LEU A 15 -8.45 -14.28 6.69
N HIS A 16 -8.85 -14.48 7.95
CA HIS A 16 -8.28 -13.78 9.11
C HIS A 16 -6.79 -14.11 9.31
N SER A 17 -6.43 -15.39 9.19
CA SER A 17 -5.04 -15.85 9.27
C SER A 17 -4.19 -15.33 8.10
N ILE A 18 -4.74 -15.32 6.88
CA ILE A 18 -4.06 -14.75 5.70
C ILE A 18 -3.82 -13.24 5.87
N THR A 19 -4.79 -12.49 6.39
CA THR A 19 -4.60 -11.06 6.68
C THR A 19 -3.58 -10.80 7.79
N GLN A 20 -3.51 -11.66 8.82
CA GLN A 20 -2.51 -11.53 9.88
C GLN A 20 -1.10 -11.86 9.37
N THR A 21 -0.92 -12.91 8.57
CA THR A 21 0.36 -13.26 7.96
C THR A 21 0.85 -12.18 6.99
N LEU A 22 -0.03 -11.70 6.10
CA LEU A 22 0.27 -10.58 5.21
C LEU A 22 0.66 -9.33 6.00
N SER A 23 0.02 -9.08 7.14
CA SER A 23 0.37 -7.94 7.98
C SER A 23 1.77 -8.08 8.60
N ALA A 24 2.15 -9.27 9.10
CA ALA A 24 3.46 -9.50 9.69
C ALA A 24 4.61 -9.37 8.67
N GLU A 25 4.43 -9.92 7.46
CA GLU A 25 5.40 -9.79 6.38
C GLU A 25 5.57 -8.33 5.94
N ILE A 26 4.46 -7.60 5.75
CA ILE A 26 4.50 -6.17 5.43
C ILE A 26 5.23 -5.38 6.53
N PHE A 27 4.95 -5.67 7.81
CA PHE A 27 5.64 -5.02 8.92
C PHE A 27 7.14 -5.32 8.92
N GLN A 28 7.54 -6.56 8.60
CA GLN A 28 8.95 -6.91 8.49
C GLN A 28 9.62 -6.19 7.31
N MET A 29 8.99 -6.19 6.13
CA MET A 29 9.47 -5.45 4.96
C MET A 29 9.64 -3.97 5.27
N ILE A 30 8.70 -3.35 5.99
CA ILE A 30 8.80 -1.94 6.40
C ILE A 30 9.95 -1.73 7.39
N LYS A 31 10.16 -2.64 8.34
CA LYS A 31 11.29 -2.55 9.29
C LYS A 31 12.64 -2.58 8.57
N ASP A 32 12.75 -3.42 7.54
CA ASP A 32 13.98 -3.62 6.77
C ASP A 32 14.29 -2.48 5.78
N LEU A 33 13.41 -1.48 5.66
CA LEU A 33 13.68 -0.28 4.86
C LEU A 33 14.72 0.62 5.54
N ASP A 34 15.74 1.03 4.79
CA ASP A 34 16.72 2.01 5.24
C ASP A 34 16.10 3.41 5.32
N GLU A 35 16.07 3.97 6.53
CA GLU A 35 15.74 5.38 6.75
C GLU A 35 17.01 6.21 6.91
N ASP A 36 16.93 7.47 6.51
CA ASP A 36 17.98 8.43 6.79
C ASP A 36 17.95 8.95 8.24
N LYS A 37 18.87 9.85 8.56
CA LYS A 37 18.95 10.52 9.88
C LYS A 37 17.69 11.32 10.27
N ASN A 38 16.79 11.61 9.33
CA ASN A 38 15.56 12.36 9.54
C ASN A 38 14.33 11.42 9.61
N GLY A 39 14.52 10.09 9.51
CA GLY A 39 13.44 9.10 9.54
C GLY A 39 12.71 8.94 8.19
N PHE A 40 13.29 9.41 7.09
CA PHE A 40 12.71 9.28 5.75
C PHE A 40 13.32 8.13 4.96
N VAL A 41 12.47 7.43 4.21
CA VAL A 41 12.83 6.33 3.32
C VAL A 41 12.59 6.75 1.87
N GLU A 42 13.47 6.32 0.96
CA GLU A 42 13.25 6.44 -0.49
C GLU A 42 11.96 5.74 -0.92
N PHE A 43 11.03 6.48 -1.52
CA PHE A 43 9.71 5.97 -1.85
C PHE A 43 9.76 4.82 -2.87
N GLY A 44 10.76 4.81 -3.76
CA GLY A 44 10.98 3.70 -4.69
C GLY A 44 11.19 2.35 -4.00
N ASN A 45 11.81 2.33 -2.82
CA ASN A 45 12.00 1.12 -2.03
C ASN A 45 10.67 0.64 -1.42
N VAL A 46 9.82 1.57 -0.98
CA VAL A 46 8.46 1.27 -0.52
C VAL A 46 7.62 0.69 -1.65
N ALA A 47 7.63 1.34 -2.81
CA ALA A 47 6.87 0.93 -3.98
C ALA A 47 7.24 -0.50 -4.42
N ARG A 48 8.54 -0.79 -4.55
CA ARG A 48 9.02 -2.09 -5.04
C ARG A 48 8.95 -3.17 -3.96
N GLY A 49 9.38 -2.85 -2.74
CA GLY A 49 9.52 -3.81 -1.65
C GLY A 49 8.20 -4.16 -0.96
N VAL A 50 7.31 -3.17 -0.78
CA VAL A 50 6.07 -3.34 -0.01
C VAL A 50 4.85 -3.44 -0.92
N LEU A 51 4.73 -2.56 -1.91
CA LEU A 51 3.56 -2.54 -2.80
C LEU A 51 3.69 -3.47 -4.01
N GLY A 52 4.89 -3.98 -4.30
CA GLY A 52 5.17 -4.81 -5.48
C GLY A 52 4.92 -4.08 -6.81
N GLN A 53 5.10 -2.75 -6.84
CA GLN A 53 4.81 -1.91 -7.99
C GLN A 53 5.98 -1.00 -8.37
N GLN A 54 5.99 -0.51 -9.60
CA GLN A 54 6.95 0.51 -10.02
C GLN A 54 6.65 1.85 -9.32
N SER A 55 7.70 2.57 -8.93
CA SER A 55 7.59 3.85 -8.21
C SER A 55 6.67 4.86 -8.92
N GLN A 56 6.75 4.94 -10.26
CA GLN A 56 5.92 5.81 -11.10
C GLN A 56 4.40 5.58 -10.91
N TYR A 57 3.96 4.34 -10.69
CA TYR A 57 2.53 4.05 -10.46
C TYR A 57 2.17 4.20 -8.98
N ALA A 58 3.08 3.83 -8.09
CA ALA A 58 2.87 3.98 -6.65
C ALA A 58 2.79 5.47 -6.23
N SER A 59 3.55 6.35 -6.89
CA SER A 59 3.59 7.79 -6.56
C SER A 59 2.26 8.49 -6.81
N ARG A 60 1.42 7.96 -7.72
CA ARG A 60 0.08 8.48 -8.00
C ARG A 60 -0.86 8.41 -6.79
N TYR A 61 -0.62 7.48 -5.86
CA TYR A 61 -1.37 7.42 -4.60
C TYR A 61 -0.95 8.51 -3.60
N LEU A 62 0.16 9.22 -3.85
CA LEU A 62 0.64 10.33 -3.03
C LEU A 62 0.26 11.72 -3.58
N ASP A 63 -0.44 11.78 -4.70
CA ASP A 63 -0.76 13.04 -5.37
C ASP A 63 -2.25 13.11 -5.72
N PRO A 64 -2.99 14.10 -5.19
CA PRO A 64 -4.41 14.23 -5.45
C PRO A 64 -4.78 14.47 -6.92
N VAL A 65 -3.86 14.89 -7.79
CA VAL A 65 -4.18 15.13 -9.22
C VAL A 65 -4.61 13.87 -9.95
N TRP A 66 -4.16 12.69 -9.51
CA TRP A 66 -4.48 11.39 -10.13
C TRP A 66 -5.81 10.80 -9.67
N GLN A 67 -6.55 11.47 -8.78
CA GLN A 67 -7.87 11.00 -8.32
C GLN A 67 -8.85 10.78 -9.45
N ASN A 68 -8.82 11.65 -10.46
CA ASN A 68 -9.69 11.54 -11.63
C ASN A 68 -9.28 10.41 -12.60
N GLU A 69 -8.11 9.78 -12.38
CA GLU A 69 -7.61 8.65 -13.17
C GLU A 69 -7.75 7.30 -12.44
N GLY A 70 -8.56 7.25 -11.38
CA GLY A 70 -8.84 6.02 -10.63
C GLY A 70 -7.84 5.71 -9.50
N TYR A 71 -6.95 6.65 -9.15
CA TYR A 71 -6.06 6.51 -8.00
C TYR A 71 -6.63 7.21 -6.77
N LEU A 72 -6.97 6.49 -5.71
CA LEU A 72 -7.38 7.15 -4.47
C LEU A 72 -6.17 7.88 -3.85
N TYR A 73 -6.34 9.14 -3.47
CA TYR A 73 -5.29 9.85 -2.75
C TYR A 73 -5.11 9.26 -1.35
N CYS A 74 -3.94 8.66 -1.11
CA CYS A 74 -3.55 8.00 0.13
C CYS A 74 -2.53 8.81 0.95
N GLY A 75 -2.05 9.94 0.41
CA GLY A 75 -1.04 10.82 1.03
C GLY A 75 -1.54 11.75 2.13
N GLU A 76 -2.85 11.82 2.38
CA GLU A 76 -3.43 12.81 3.29
C GLU A 76 -2.87 12.70 4.72
N GLY A 77 -2.23 13.77 5.18
CA GLY A 77 -1.63 13.87 6.52
C GLY A 77 -0.35 13.04 6.70
N LEU A 78 0.25 12.53 5.62
CA LEU A 78 1.54 11.83 5.66
C LEU A 78 2.68 12.81 5.41
N ARG A 79 3.83 12.56 6.02
CA ARG A 79 5.06 13.31 5.75
C ARG A 79 5.75 12.73 4.53
N VAL A 80 5.64 13.46 3.44
CA VAL A 80 6.24 13.13 2.14
C VAL A 80 7.10 14.31 1.70
N GLU A 81 8.31 14.01 1.23
CA GLU A 81 9.22 14.96 0.62
C GLU A 81 9.39 14.64 -0.87
N GLY A 82 9.72 15.65 -1.67
CA GLY A 82 9.90 15.54 -3.11
C GLY A 82 8.66 15.92 -3.92
N ASN A 83 8.77 15.78 -5.24
CA ASN A 83 7.66 16.04 -6.17
C ASN A 83 7.12 14.69 -6.70
N PRO A 84 5.81 14.40 -6.58
CA PRO A 84 5.23 13.18 -7.12
C PRO A 84 5.40 12.96 -8.64
N GLU A 85 5.52 14.05 -9.41
CA GLU A 85 5.85 14.01 -10.84
C GLU A 85 7.30 13.58 -11.08
N ASP A 86 8.21 13.93 -10.17
CA ASP A 86 9.58 13.43 -10.11
C ASP A 86 9.69 12.31 -9.08
N TYR A 87 9.05 11.18 -9.40
CA TYR A 87 8.92 10.02 -8.51
C TYR A 87 10.27 9.40 -8.06
N HIS A 88 11.39 9.83 -8.65
CA HIS A 88 12.75 9.46 -8.22
C HIS A 88 13.23 10.24 -7.00
N SER A 89 12.67 11.44 -6.76
CA SER A 89 12.97 12.31 -5.62
C SER A 89 12.09 12.07 -4.39
N LEU A 90 11.05 11.23 -4.54
CA LEU A 90 10.05 11.03 -3.50
C LEU A 90 10.59 10.27 -2.31
N ARG A 91 10.29 10.77 -1.11
CA ARG A 91 10.63 10.15 0.16
C ARG A 91 9.44 10.22 1.10
N ILE A 92 9.28 9.21 1.95
CA ILE A 92 8.17 9.11 2.91
C ILE A 92 8.72 8.81 4.30
N TYR A 93 8.16 9.46 5.32
CA TYR A 93 8.55 9.20 6.70
C TYR A 93 8.21 7.77 7.08
N LYS A 94 9.17 7.02 7.64
CA LYS A 94 9.06 5.56 7.84
C LYS A 94 7.82 5.18 8.65
N ALA A 95 7.52 5.94 9.70
CA ALA A 95 6.36 5.67 10.56
C ALA A 95 5.00 5.89 9.88
N ASP A 96 4.96 6.59 8.75
CA ASP A 96 3.74 6.87 7.99
C ASP A 96 3.46 5.78 6.93
N ILE A 97 4.46 4.94 6.62
CA ILE A 97 4.36 3.87 5.60
C ILE A 97 3.24 2.87 5.91
N PRO A 98 3.04 2.35 7.13
CA PRO A 98 1.96 1.40 7.41
C PRO A 98 0.59 1.94 7.03
N LYS A 99 0.32 3.21 7.38
CA LYS A 99 -0.95 3.89 7.08
C LYS A 99 -1.11 4.14 5.58
N PHE A 100 -0.03 4.50 4.89
CA PHE A 100 -0.04 4.62 3.43
C PHE A 100 -0.41 3.30 2.76
N VAL A 101 0.27 2.22 3.13
CA VAL A 101 0.07 0.88 2.58
C VAL A 101 -1.34 0.35 2.85
N GLU A 102 -1.85 0.55 4.07
CA GLU A 102 -3.23 0.22 4.43
C GLU A 102 -4.24 0.91 3.49
N ARG A 103 -4.08 2.21 3.27
CA ARG A 103 -4.96 3.00 2.38
C ARG A 103 -4.89 2.52 0.93
N VAL A 104 -3.70 2.21 0.41
CA VAL A 104 -3.51 1.70 -0.96
C VAL A 104 -4.15 0.31 -1.13
N PHE A 105 -3.99 -0.60 -0.17
CA PHE A 105 -4.64 -1.90 -0.26
C PHE A 105 -6.17 -1.81 -0.12
N ALA A 106 -6.67 -0.94 0.76
CA ALA A 106 -8.09 -0.66 0.88
C ALA A 106 -8.66 -0.07 -0.43
N SER A 107 -7.92 0.82 -1.11
CA SER A 107 -8.37 1.38 -2.39
C SER A 107 -8.42 0.32 -3.48
N LYS A 108 -7.42 -0.57 -3.59
CA LYS A 108 -7.38 -1.62 -4.61
C LYS A 108 -8.51 -2.65 -4.43
N LYS A 109 -8.86 -3.01 -3.19
CA LYS A 109 -10.00 -3.91 -2.90
C LYS A 109 -11.35 -3.34 -3.33
N ARG A 110 -11.47 -2.03 -3.50
CA ARG A 110 -12.73 -1.35 -3.88
C ARG A 110 -13.06 -1.48 -5.37
N PHE A 111 -12.11 -1.92 -6.19
CA PHE A 111 -12.22 -2.02 -7.64
C PHE A 111 -12.21 -3.48 -8.16
N TYR A 112 -12.26 -4.47 -7.27
CA TYR A 112 -12.46 -5.89 -7.55
C TYR A 112 -13.71 -6.39 -6.83
#